data_AF-A0A950CHK1-F1
#
_entry.id   AF-A0A950CHK1-F1
#
_cell.length_a   1.000
_cell.length_b   1.000
_cell.length_c   1.000
_cell.angle_alpha   90.00
_cell.angle_beta   90.00
_cell.angle_gamma   90.00
#
_symmetry.space_group_name_H-M   'P 1'
#
loop_
_entity.id
_entity.type
_entity.pdbx_description
1 polymer ?
#
loop_
_entity_poly.entity_id
_entity_poly.type
_entity_poly.pdbx_seq_one_letter_code
_entity_poly.pdbx_strand_id
1 'polypeptide(L)' 'HPDFDGLIVPGSPLKTTGANGVLNTRSPALGEHTGDVLKRLLGYDSARMAELRAKQVV' A
#
# COMPACT_ATOMS: atom_id res chain seq x y z
N HIS A 1 -2.99 -6.94 -9.69
CA HIS A 1 -3.81 -5.74 -9.36
C HIS A 1 -4.88 -6.18 -8.35
N PRO A 2 -5.50 -5.31 -7.52
CA PRO A 2 -6.58 -5.74 -6.61
C PRO A 2 -7.78 -6.35 -7.37
N ASP A 3 -8.24 -5.70 -8.44
CA ASP A 3 -9.43 -6.16 -9.19
C ASP A 3 -9.12 -6.96 -10.47
N PHE A 4 -7.86 -7.00 -10.91
CA PHE A 4 -7.46 -7.72 -12.12
C PHE A 4 -6.41 -8.78 -11.78
N ASP A 5 -6.83 -10.02 -11.92
CA ASP A 5 -5.98 -11.19 -11.77
C ASP A 5 -5.19 -11.48 -13.07
N GLY A 6 -4.02 -12.11 -12.95
CA GLY A 6 -3.21 -12.53 -14.10
C GLY A 6 -2.58 -11.40 -14.93
N LEU A 7 -2.49 -10.18 -14.39
CA LEU A 7 -1.95 -9.02 -15.11
C LEU A 7 -0.44 -9.21 -15.38
N ILE A 8 -0.04 -9.15 -16.66
CA ILE A 8 1.38 -9.20 -17.06
C ILE A 8 2.01 -7.85 -16.73
N VAL A 9 2.90 -7.83 -15.75
CA VAL A 9 3.64 -6.63 -15.35
C VAL A 9 5.11 -6.83 -15.73
N PRO A 10 5.69 -5.95 -16.57
CA PRO A 10 7.11 -6.03 -16.87
C PRO A 10 7.91 -5.78 -15.58
N GLY A 11 8.87 -6.66 -15.31
CA GLY A 11 9.79 -6.50 -14.19
C GLY A 11 10.78 -5.35 -14.39
N SER A 12 11.66 -5.13 -13.40
CA SER A 12 12.68 -4.08 -13.51
C SER A 12 13.58 -4.27 -14.75
N PRO A 13 13.77 -3.22 -15.58
CA PRO A 13 14.62 -3.28 -16.76
C PRO A 13 16.11 -3.39 -16.41
N LEU A 14 16.49 -2.90 -15.23
CA LEU A 14 17.86 -2.97 -14.73
C LEU A 14 18.07 -4.28 -13.97
N LYS A 15 19.15 -5.00 -14.29
CA LYS A 15 19.58 -6.20 -13.58
C LYS A 15 20.78 -5.85 -12.72
N THR A 16 20.68 -6.12 -11.42
CA THR A 16 21.73 -5.84 -10.45
C THR A 16 22.10 -7.14 -9.76
N THR A 17 23.37 -7.55 -9.88
CA THR A 17 23.88 -8.76 -9.24
C THR A 17 23.70 -8.70 -7.73
N GLY A 18 23.03 -9.70 -7.16
CA GLY A 18 22.74 -9.78 -5.72
C GLY A 18 21.43 -9.12 -5.27
N ALA A 19 20.76 -8.34 -6.12
CA ALA A 19 19.46 -7.76 -5.81
C ALA A 19 18.32 -8.54 -6.51
N ASN A 20 17.34 -9.01 -5.73
CA ASN A 20 16.11 -9.58 -6.27
C ASN A 20 15.08 -8.48 -6.53
N GLY A 21 15.12 -7.88 -7.72
CA GLY A 21 14.12 -6.92 -8.21
C GLY A 21 12.82 -7.57 -8.70
N VAL A 22 12.38 -8.65 -8.05
CA VAL A 22 11.18 -9.39 -8.43
C VAL A 22 9.96 -8.70 -7.82
N LEU A 23 9.02 -8.29 -8.68
CA LEU A 23 7.72 -7.81 -8.24
C LEU A 23 6.94 -9.00 -7.65
N ASN A 24 6.77 -9.02 -6.33
CA ASN A 24 6.19 -10.15 -5.61
C ASN A 24 4.79 -9.88 -5.02
N THR A 25 4.30 -8.65 -5.16
CA THR A 25 3.01 -8.23 -4.60
C THR A 25 2.21 -7.39 -5.59
N ARG A 26 0.88 -7.46 -5.49
CA ARG A 26 -0.01 -6.60 -6.26
C ARG A 26 0.10 -5.15 -5.77
N SER A 27 -0.24 -4.21 -6.64
CA SER A 27 -0.51 -2.83 -6.22
C SER A 27 -1.60 -2.80 -5.13
N PRO A 28 -1.51 -1.89 -4.16
CA PRO A 28 -2.55 -1.69 -3.16
C PRO A 28 -3.79 -1.02 -3.78
N ALA A 29 -4.95 -1.23 -3.18
CA ALA A 29 -6.15 -0.47 -3.43
C ALA A 29 -6.05 0.93 -2.81
N LEU A 30 -6.92 1.85 -3.25
CA LEU A 30 -7.02 3.18 -2.67
C LEU A 30 -7.33 3.07 -1.18
N GLY A 31 -6.44 3.64 -0.35
CA GLY A 31 -6.60 3.67 1.10
C GLY A 31 -6.34 2.36 1.84
N GLU A 32 -5.89 1.30 1.17
CA GLU A 32 -5.73 -0.06 1.75
C GLU A 32 -4.88 -0.07 3.03
N HIS A 33 -3.84 0.77 3.08
CA HIS A 33 -2.90 0.82 4.21
C HIS A 33 -2.97 2.13 5.03
N THR A 34 -3.95 3.00 4.78
CA THR A 34 -4.00 4.33 5.43
C THR A 34 -4.04 4.21 6.95
N GLY A 35 -4.87 3.31 7.49
CA GLY A 35 -4.95 3.08 8.94
C GLY A 35 -3.65 2.57 9.55
N ASP A 36 -3.00 1.59 8.90
CA ASP A 36 -1.76 1.00 9.41
C ASP A 36 -0.60 1.99 9.38
N VAL A 37 -0.51 2.80 8.33
CA VAL A 37 0.52 3.85 8.22
C VAL A 37 0.31 4.93 9.27
N LEU A 38 -0.92 5.43 9.45
CA LEU A 38 -1.21 6.49 10.43
C LEU A 38 -1.02 5.99 11.87
N LYS A 39 -1.42 4.75 12.16
CA LYS A 39 -1.15 4.13 13.46
C LYS A 39 0.34 3.97 13.71
N ARG A 40 1.09 3.44 12.73
CA ARG A 40 2.53 3.14 12.90
C ARG A 40 3.41 4.39 12.98
N LEU A 41 3.10 5.41 12.19
CA LEU A 41 3.94 6.61 12.08
C LEU A 41 3.51 7.73 13.03
N LEU A 42 2.20 7.87 13.28
CA LEU A 42 1.65 8.98 14.08
C LEU A 42 1.02 8.52 15.40
N GLY A 43 0.98 7.21 15.66
CA GLY A 43 0.41 6.66 16.89
C GLY A 43 -1.10 6.80 16.99
N TYR A 44 -1.80 7.02 15.87
CA TYR A 44 -3.25 7.25 15.89
C TYR A 44 -4.00 5.99 16.33
N ASP A 45 -4.93 6.19 17.26
CA ASP A 45 -5.82 5.17 17.77
C ASP A 45 -7.12 5.08 16.93
N SER A 46 -7.99 4.14 17.29
CA SER A 46 -9.26 3.94 16.60
C SER A 46 -10.19 5.16 16.70
N ALA A 47 -10.15 5.89 17.80
CA ALA A 47 -10.95 7.09 18.00
C ALA A 47 -10.52 8.20 17.03
N ARG A 48 -9.22 8.48 16.95
CA ARG A 48 -8.68 9.48 16.03
C ARG A 48 -8.90 9.12 14.56
N MET A 49 -8.80 7.83 14.21
CA MET A 49 -9.11 7.35 12.86
C MET A 49 -10.59 7.54 12.50
N ALA A 50 -11.51 7.33 13.44
CA ALA A 50 -12.93 7.57 13.22
C ALA A 50 -13.25 9.05 12.98
N GLU A 51 -12.61 9.95 13.74
CA GLU A 51 -12.74 11.41 13.53
C GLU A 51 -12.27 11.84 12.13
N LEU A 52 -11.14 11.32 11.66
CA LEU A 52 -10.58 11.68 10.37
C LEU A 52 -11.47 11.21 9.21
N ARG A 53 -12.04 10.00 9.33
CA ARG A 53 -13.03 9.47 8.38
C ARG A 53 -14.31 10.30 8.37
N ALA A 54 -14.80 10.70 9.54
CA ALA A 54 -15.99 11.55 9.65
C ALA A 54 -15.79 12.92 8.98
N LYS A 55 -14.56 13.43 8.99
CA LYS A 55 -14.17 14.68 8.31
C LYS A 55 -13.86 14.50 6.82
N GLN A 56 -13.95 13.27 6.29
CA GLN A 56 -13.59 12.91 4.91
C GLN A 56 -12.16 13.31 4.52
N VAL A 57 -11.24 13.28 5.48
CA VAL A 57 -9.81 13.58 5.25
C VAL A 57 -9.04 12.31 4.87
N VAL A 58 -9.57 11.13 5.24
CA VAL A 58 -8.99 9.80 5.00
C VAL A 58 -10.06 8.76 4.69
#